data_AF-A0A2V8RPE3-F1
#
_entry.id   AF-A0A2V8RPE3-F1
#
_cell.length_a   1.000
_cell.length_b   1.000
_cell.length_c   1.000
_cell.angle_alpha   90.00
_cell.angle_beta   90.00
_cell.angle_gamma   90.00
#
_symmetry.space_group_name_H-M   'P 1'
#
loop_
_entity.id
_entity.type
_entity.pdbx_description
1 polymer ?
#
loop_
_entity_poly.entity_id
_entity_poly.type
_entity_poly.pdbx_seq_one_letter_code
_entity_poly.pdbx_strand_id
1 'polypeptide(L)'
;MSALSRLLFAFSILLAPGLLAAAQGQSNGDNGSTFGPVMRAYLGYLSNEQEVVDDRNSRREISAAYYRRNSNRIRALRQMAIKLVRDSRNDYVPELEAVAVDELQTLFEKTPNPTTFRPNEILANKFRFLGVAHTGEMFYMFARLDPYEQAELMQKQSADVSRSGLPQNVNTAHAKGQAAGQTVTRPRRAIPR
;
A
#
# COMPACT_ATOMS: atom_id res chain seq x y z
N MET A 1 -6.37 -80.24 10.88
CA MET A 1 -6.42 -78.95 10.14
C MET A 1 -7.71 -78.26 10.60
N SER A 2 -7.77 -77.09 11.22
CA SER A 2 -6.83 -75.97 11.41
C SER A 2 -7.20 -75.26 12.73
N ALA A 3 -6.49 -75.59 13.80
CA ALA A 3 -6.60 -74.94 15.11
C ALA A 3 -5.29 -74.19 15.41
N LEU A 4 -4.95 -73.17 14.61
CA LEU A 4 -3.69 -72.43 14.79
C LEU A 4 -3.61 -71.04 14.11
N SER A 5 -4.72 -70.43 13.68
CA SER A 5 -4.66 -69.14 12.94
C SER A 5 -5.64 -68.05 13.38
N ARG A 6 -6.21 -68.13 14.59
CA ARG A 6 -7.14 -67.10 15.10
C ARG A 6 -6.77 -66.52 16.46
N LEU A 7 -5.50 -66.67 16.88
CA LEU A 7 -5.01 -66.27 18.19
C LEU A 7 -3.97 -65.11 18.15
N LEU A 8 -3.87 -64.37 17.05
CA LEU A 8 -2.85 -63.31 16.88
C LEU A 8 -3.35 -62.10 16.09
N PHE A 9 -4.56 -61.60 16.34
CA PHE A 9 -4.92 -60.26 15.86
C PHE A 9 -5.78 -59.50 16.88
N ALA A 10 -5.22 -58.37 17.29
CA ALA A 10 -5.91 -57.21 17.85
C ALA A 10 -6.27 -57.22 19.35
N PHE A 11 -5.32 -57.64 20.19
CA PHE A 11 -5.20 -57.16 21.57
C PHE A 11 -4.58 -55.74 21.58
N SER A 12 -5.23 -54.76 20.95
CA SER A 12 -4.64 -53.41 20.76
C SER A 12 -5.65 -52.26 20.68
N ILE A 13 -6.74 -52.27 21.46
CA ILE A 13 -7.58 -51.07 21.63
C ILE A 13 -8.03 -50.97 23.10
N LEU A 14 -7.06 -50.70 23.98
CA LEU A 14 -7.31 -50.21 25.33
C LEU A 14 -6.20 -49.19 25.61
N LEU A 15 -6.61 -48.04 26.19
CA LEU A 15 -5.79 -46.93 26.70
C LEU A 15 -5.29 -45.88 25.69
N ALA A 16 -6.07 -44.79 25.56
CA ALA A 16 -5.61 -43.45 25.93
C ALA A 16 -6.76 -42.42 25.91
N PRO A 17 -7.40 -42.12 27.06
CA PRO A 17 -8.13 -40.88 27.25
C PRO A 17 -7.17 -39.81 27.79
N GLY A 18 -6.98 -38.70 27.08
CA GLY A 18 -6.26 -37.55 27.62
C GLY A 18 -5.24 -36.92 26.68
N LEU A 19 -5.72 -36.06 25.79
CA LEU A 19 -5.01 -34.87 25.30
C LEU A 19 -6.09 -33.78 25.24
N LEU A 20 -6.37 -33.15 26.38
CA LEU A 20 -5.88 -31.80 26.67
C LEU A 20 -6.00 -30.86 25.47
N ALA A 21 -6.95 -29.95 25.62
CA ALA A 21 -7.12 -28.76 24.83
C ALA A 21 -5.78 -28.04 24.61
N ALA A 22 -5.29 -28.12 23.38
CA ALA A 22 -4.43 -27.12 22.79
C ALA A 22 -5.00 -26.83 21.40
N ALA A 23 -6.19 -26.24 21.36
CA ALA A 23 -6.53 -25.33 20.27
C ALA A 23 -5.62 -24.11 20.44
N GLN A 24 -4.33 -24.30 20.18
CA GLN A 24 -3.46 -23.21 19.78
C GLN A 24 -4.08 -22.72 18.48
N GLY A 25 -4.78 -21.59 18.55
CA GLY A 25 -4.89 -20.71 17.40
C GLY A 25 -3.45 -20.38 17.00
N GLN A 26 -2.86 -21.23 16.14
CA GLN A 26 -1.67 -20.91 15.41
C GLN A 26 -2.06 -19.71 14.54
N SER A 27 -1.84 -18.51 15.08
CA SER A 27 -1.88 -17.28 14.32
C SER A 27 -1.00 -17.49 13.09
N ASN A 28 -1.60 -17.39 11.91
CA ASN A 28 -0.91 -17.43 10.64
C ASN A 28 0.35 -16.54 10.68
N GLY A 29 1.53 -17.16 10.69
CA GLY A 29 2.80 -16.53 10.33
C GLY A 29 3.64 -16.03 11.50
N ASP A 30 4.53 -16.89 11.97
CA ASP A 30 5.74 -16.62 12.77
C ASP A 30 6.79 -15.76 12.02
N ASN A 31 6.33 -14.75 11.27
CA ASN A 31 7.17 -13.74 10.63
C ASN A 31 7.27 -12.47 11.51
N GLY A 32 6.40 -12.30 12.51
CA GLY A 32 6.33 -11.09 13.33
C GLY A 32 7.55 -10.86 14.22
N SER A 33 8.23 -11.93 14.66
CA SER A 33 9.42 -11.85 15.52
C SER A 33 10.66 -11.32 14.80
N THR A 34 10.72 -11.44 13.46
CA THR A 34 11.88 -11.05 12.63
C THR A 34 11.89 -9.57 12.27
N PHE A 35 10.73 -8.92 12.27
CA PHE A 35 10.60 -7.53 11.83
C PHE A 35 10.70 -6.55 13.00
N GLY A 36 11.04 -5.29 12.72
CA GLY A 36 11.01 -4.23 13.73
C GLY A 36 9.57 -3.76 14.02
N PRO A 37 9.42 -2.80 14.94
CA PRO A 37 8.11 -2.36 15.42
C PRO A 37 7.23 -1.74 14.32
N VAL A 38 7.81 -0.99 13.36
CA VAL A 38 7.06 -0.31 12.30
C VAL A 38 6.47 -1.33 11.34
N MET A 39 7.29 -2.26 10.85
CA MET A 39 6.81 -3.30 9.95
C MET A 39 5.83 -4.25 10.65
N ARG A 40 6.02 -4.56 11.94
CA ARG A 40 5.03 -5.32 12.72
C ARG A 40 3.68 -4.62 12.79
N ALA A 41 3.67 -3.32 13.07
CA ALA A 41 2.44 -2.54 13.09
C ALA A 41 1.74 -2.55 11.72
N TYR A 42 2.50 -2.40 10.64
CA TYR A 42 1.98 -2.48 9.29
C TYR A 42 1.38 -3.85 8.96
N LEU A 43 2.06 -4.94 9.30
CA LEU A 43 1.53 -6.30 9.12
C LEU A 43 0.28 -6.56 9.97
N GLY A 44 0.23 -6.01 11.18
CA GLY A 44 -0.95 -6.05 12.04
C GLY A 44 -2.13 -5.32 11.41
N TYR A 45 -1.91 -4.11 10.88
CA TYR A 45 -2.93 -3.38 10.11
C TYR A 45 -3.48 -4.20 8.95
N LEU A 46 -2.62 -4.80 8.12
CA LEU A 46 -3.07 -5.67 7.02
C LEU A 46 -3.80 -6.94 7.49
N SER A 47 -3.51 -7.43 8.69
CA SER A 47 -4.26 -8.54 9.29
C SER A 47 -5.68 -8.11 9.65
N ASN A 48 -5.82 -6.94 10.28
CA ASN A 48 -7.12 -6.38 10.65
C ASN A 48 -7.97 -6.09 9.40
N GLU A 49 -7.37 -5.56 8.32
CA GLU A 49 -8.07 -5.35 7.06
C GLU A 49 -8.58 -6.68 6.45
N GLN A 50 -7.82 -7.76 6.57
CA GLN A 50 -8.28 -9.08 6.12
C GLN A 50 -9.48 -9.55 6.94
N GLU A 51 -9.43 -9.37 8.26
CA GLU A 51 -10.53 -9.74 9.16
C GLU A 51 -11.83 -9.00 8.79
N VAL A 52 -11.75 -7.70 8.49
CA VAL A 52 -12.91 -6.91 8.03
C VAL A 52 -13.49 -7.47 6.72
N VAL A 53 -12.62 -7.82 5.77
CA VAL A 53 -13.05 -8.42 4.50
C VAL A 53 -13.69 -9.80 4.71
N ASP A 54 -13.13 -10.60 5.61
CA ASP A 54 -13.63 -11.93 5.96
C ASP A 54 -15.00 -11.84 6.66
N ASP A 55 -15.16 -10.95 7.63
CA ASP A 55 -16.42 -10.72 8.36
C ASP A 55 -17.54 -10.30 7.39
N ARG A 56 -17.29 -9.30 6.55
CA ARG A 56 -18.28 -8.83 5.57
C ARG A 56 -18.68 -9.91 4.56
N ASN A 57 -17.72 -10.75 4.15
CA ASN A 57 -18.01 -11.89 3.28
C ASN A 57 -18.88 -12.94 3.99
N SER A 58 -18.59 -13.24 5.25
CA SER A 58 -19.38 -14.18 6.06
C SER A 58 -20.84 -13.73 6.23
N ARG A 59 -21.05 -12.42 6.35
CA ARG A 59 -22.37 -11.77 6.42
C ARG A 59 -23.04 -11.59 5.05
N ARG A 60 -22.36 -11.97 3.96
CA ARG A 60 -22.82 -11.80 2.57
C ARG A 60 -23.10 -10.34 2.18
N GLU A 61 -22.39 -9.39 2.78
CA GLU A 61 -22.51 -7.95 2.52
C GLU A 61 -21.71 -7.51 1.29
N ILE A 62 -20.82 -8.37 0.82
CA ILE A 62 -19.95 -8.12 -0.33
C ILE A 62 -20.04 -9.27 -1.33
N SER A 63 -19.78 -8.97 -2.60
CA SER A 63 -19.73 -9.98 -3.63
C SER A 63 -18.47 -10.85 -3.51
N ALA A 64 -18.54 -12.09 -4.02
CA ALA A 64 -17.38 -12.98 -4.07
C ALA A 64 -16.21 -12.38 -4.89
N ALA A 65 -16.51 -11.59 -5.93
CA ALA A 65 -15.50 -10.89 -6.71
C ALA A 65 -14.79 -9.81 -5.88
N TYR A 66 -15.54 -9.02 -5.11
CA TYR A 66 -14.99 -8.03 -4.19
C TYR A 66 -14.13 -8.70 -3.11
N TYR A 67 -14.61 -9.77 -2.49
CA TYR A 67 -13.86 -10.51 -1.48
C TYR A 67 -12.52 -11.01 -2.02
N ARG A 68 -12.53 -11.70 -3.18
CA ARG A 68 -11.29 -12.20 -3.81
C ARG A 68 -10.33 -11.06 -4.09
N ARG A 69 -10.82 -9.97 -4.71
CA ARG A 69 -9.97 -8.83 -5.08
C ARG A 69 -9.30 -8.17 -3.89
N ASN A 70 -10.07 -7.89 -2.84
CA ASN A 70 -9.52 -7.24 -1.65
C ASN A 70 -8.57 -8.18 -0.88
N SER A 71 -8.91 -9.47 -0.76
CA SER A 71 -8.02 -10.45 -0.15
C SER A 71 -6.70 -10.59 -0.90
N ASN A 72 -6.75 -10.60 -2.24
CA ASN A 72 -5.56 -10.64 -3.08
C ASN A 72 -4.73 -9.35 -2.93
N ARG A 73 -5.39 -8.18 -2.93
CA ARG A 73 -4.75 -6.88 -2.69
C ARG A 73 -3.98 -6.85 -1.37
N ILE A 74 -4.61 -7.30 -0.28
CA ILE A 74 -3.97 -7.37 1.05
C ILE A 74 -2.74 -8.30 1.01
N ARG A 75 -2.81 -9.43 0.31
CA ARG A 75 -1.64 -10.31 0.11
C ARG A 75 -0.54 -9.63 -0.70
N ALA A 76 -0.89 -8.88 -1.75
CA ALA A 76 0.07 -8.16 -2.58
C ALA A 76 0.82 -7.08 -1.77
N LEU A 77 0.08 -6.29 -0.98
CA LEU A 77 0.64 -5.30 -0.05
C LEU A 77 1.60 -5.95 0.95
N ARG A 78 1.18 -7.06 1.58
CA ARG A 78 2.01 -7.82 2.52
C ARG A 78 3.32 -8.28 1.88
N GLN A 79 3.25 -8.88 0.69
CA GLN A 79 4.43 -9.37 -0.03
C GLN A 79 5.39 -8.24 -0.38
N MET A 80 4.88 -7.11 -0.87
CA MET A 80 5.71 -5.96 -1.24
C MET A 80 6.37 -5.32 -0.01
N ALA A 81 5.64 -5.12 1.09
CA ALA A 81 6.20 -4.57 2.32
C ALA A 81 7.33 -5.47 2.87
N ILE A 82 7.11 -6.78 2.91
CA ILE A 82 8.15 -7.75 3.31
C ILE A 82 9.37 -7.65 2.41
N LYS A 83 9.16 -7.56 1.09
CA LYS A 83 10.25 -7.41 0.12
C LYS A 83 11.05 -6.13 0.39
N LEU A 84 10.38 -4.98 0.52
CA LEU A 84 11.04 -3.69 0.76
C LEU A 84 11.90 -3.69 2.02
N VAL A 85 11.37 -4.20 3.13
CA VAL A 85 12.09 -4.24 4.41
C VAL A 85 13.29 -5.19 4.34
N ARG A 86 13.13 -6.34 3.68
CA ARG A 86 14.24 -7.30 3.49
C ARG A 86 15.33 -6.76 2.59
N ASP A 87 14.96 -6.14 1.47
CA ASP A 87 15.89 -5.62 0.47
C ASP A 87 16.67 -4.41 1.03
N SER A 88 15.99 -3.51 1.75
CA SER A 88 16.61 -2.31 2.33
C SER A 88 17.30 -2.55 3.68
N ARG A 89 16.95 -3.64 4.38
CA ARG A 89 17.28 -3.86 5.80
C ARG A 89 16.86 -2.70 6.70
N ASN A 90 15.84 -1.96 6.30
CA ASN A 90 15.24 -0.86 7.04
C ASN A 90 13.81 -1.25 7.43
N ASP A 91 13.44 -1.02 8.69
CA ASP A 91 12.09 -1.31 9.20
C ASP A 91 11.02 -0.34 8.67
N TYR A 92 11.44 0.67 7.90
CA TYR A 92 10.55 1.61 7.24
C TYR A 92 9.69 0.95 6.15
N VAL A 93 8.37 1.19 6.23
CA VAL A 93 7.39 0.80 5.21
C VAL A 93 6.71 2.08 4.71
N PRO A 94 6.83 2.44 3.42
CA PRO A 94 6.13 3.60 2.88
C PRO A 94 4.62 3.34 2.83
N GLU A 95 3.84 4.39 2.59
CA GLU A 95 2.41 4.24 2.30
C GLU A 95 2.23 3.51 0.95
N LEU A 96 1.85 2.23 1.02
CA LEU A 96 1.71 1.37 -0.14
C LEU A 96 0.30 1.38 -0.72
N GLU A 97 0.21 1.50 -2.03
CA GLU A 97 -1.02 1.35 -2.81
C GLU A 97 -0.88 0.16 -3.76
N ALA A 98 -1.94 -0.65 -3.85
CA ALA A 98 -2.00 -1.81 -4.73
C ALA A 98 -3.28 -1.74 -5.56
N VAL A 99 -3.14 -1.49 -6.86
CA VAL A 99 -4.28 -1.27 -7.76
C VAL A 99 -4.23 -2.22 -8.96
N ALA A 100 -5.40 -2.73 -9.34
CA ALA A 100 -5.57 -3.41 -10.61
C ALA A 100 -5.56 -2.39 -11.77
N VAL A 101 -5.48 -2.86 -13.02
CA VAL A 101 -5.45 -1.98 -14.22
C VAL A 101 -6.68 -1.07 -14.27
N ASP A 102 -7.87 -1.63 -13.99
CA ASP A 102 -9.15 -0.93 -13.97
C ASP A 102 -9.28 0.09 -12.82
N GLU A 103 -8.36 0.04 -11.86
CA GLU A 103 -8.35 0.89 -10.67
C GLU A 103 -7.29 2.00 -10.75
N LEU A 104 -6.45 2.05 -11.79
CA LEU A 104 -5.42 3.10 -11.93
C LEU A 104 -5.99 4.51 -11.94
N GLN A 105 -7.22 4.68 -12.45
CA GLN A 105 -7.94 5.96 -12.43
C GLN A 105 -8.25 6.48 -11.00
N THR A 106 -8.14 5.63 -9.98
CA THR A 106 -8.31 6.05 -8.57
C THR A 106 -7.10 6.80 -8.03
N LEU A 107 -5.92 6.54 -8.60
CA LEU A 107 -4.66 7.18 -8.18
C LEU A 107 -4.28 8.36 -9.08
N PHE A 108 -4.68 8.30 -10.36
CA PHE A 108 -4.25 9.25 -11.37
C PHE A 108 -5.45 9.91 -12.04
N GLU A 109 -5.43 11.24 -12.11
CA GLU A 109 -6.44 12.02 -12.85
C GLU A 109 -6.50 11.64 -14.33
N LYS A 110 -5.32 11.40 -14.93
CA LYS A 110 -5.17 10.84 -16.27
C LYS A 110 -4.53 9.47 -16.15
N THR A 111 -5.28 8.43 -16.50
CA THR A 111 -4.82 7.04 -16.40
C THR A 111 -3.56 6.82 -17.25
N PRO A 112 -2.40 6.56 -16.63
CA PRO A 112 -1.19 6.23 -17.36
C PRO A 112 -1.28 4.82 -17.97
N ASN A 113 -0.47 4.56 -19.00
CA ASN A 113 -0.36 3.21 -19.56
C ASN A 113 0.54 2.35 -18.66
N PRO A 114 0.03 1.28 -18.02
CA PRO A 114 0.85 0.47 -17.13
C PRO A 114 2.05 -0.22 -17.79
N THR A 115 2.02 -0.42 -19.11
CA THR A 115 3.12 -1.09 -19.82
C THR A 115 4.37 -0.22 -19.93
N THR A 116 4.26 1.09 -19.67
CA THR A 116 5.40 2.01 -19.74
C THR A 116 6.12 2.16 -18.40
N PHE A 117 5.56 1.64 -17.31
CA PHE A 117 6.10 1.82 -15.97
C PHE A 117 7.46 1.16 -15.77
N ARG A 118 8.38 1.89 -15.15
CA ARG A 118 9.69 1.38 -14.75
C ARG A 118 9.83 1.35 -13.23
N PRO A 119 10.44 0.30 -12.65
CA PRO A 119 10.69 0.27 -11.21
C PRO A 119 11.41 1.55 -10.75
N ASN A 120 10.95 2.10 -9.64
CA ASN A 120 11.36 3.38 -9.03
C ASN A 120 11.04 4.64 -9.83
N GLU A 121 10.30 4.54 -10.94
CA GLU A 121 9.77 5.71 -11.65
C GLU A 121 8.77 6.48 -10.77
N ILE A 122 8.84 7.80 -10.83
CA ILE A 122 7.96 8.70 -10.08
C ILE A 122 6.90 9.23 -11.03
N LEU A 123 5.64 8.95 -10.70
CA LEU A 123 4.45 9.27 -11.48
C LEU A 123 3.68 10.39 -10.79
N ALA A 124 3.29 11.39 -11.59
CA ALA A 124 2.52 12.55 -11.15
C ALA A 124 3.10 13.28 -9.92
N ASN A 125 4.43 13.23 -9.72
CA ASN A 125 5.13 13.76 -8.54
C ASN A 125 4.57 13.24 -7.19
N LYS A 126 3.83 12.13 -7.17
CA LYS A 126 3.09 11.64 -5.99
C LYS A 126 3.33 10.18 -5.68
N PHE A 127 3.54 9.35 -6.69
CA PHE A 127 3.65 7.91 -6.53
C PHE A 127 4.95 7.39 -7.13
N ARG A 128 5.68 6.57 -6.40
CA ARG A 128 6.83 5.80 -6.88
C ARG A 128 6.35 4.41 -7.27
N PHE A 129 6.54 3.99 -8.51
CA PHE A 129 6.20 2.63 -8.93
C PHE A 129 7.22 1.62 -8.38
N LEU A 130 6.76 0.57 -7.72
CA LEU A 130 7.61 -0.43 -7.07
C LEU A 130 7.70 -1.74 -7.86
N GLY A 131 6.75 -1.98 -8.77
CA GLY A 131 6.67 -3.19 -9.57
C GLY A 131 5.28 -3.82 -9.56
N VAL A 132 5.21 -5.08 -9.98
CA VAL A 132 3.96 -5.84 -10.08
C VAL A 132 3.97 -7.00 -9.08
N ALA A 133 2.85 -7.21 -8.39
CA ALA A 133 2.62 -8.37 -7.54
C ALA A 133 1.53 -9.27 -8.16
N HIS A 134 1.76 -10.58 -8.15
CA HIS A 134 0.84 -11.58 -8.67
C HIS A 134 0.25 -12.38 -7.51
N THR A 135 -1.00 -12.11 -7.16
CA THR A 135 -1.68 -12.76 -6.03
C THR A 135 -3.06 -13.26 -6.43
N GLY A 136 -3.13 -14.06 -7.49
CA GLY A 136 -4.41 -14.47 -8.09
C GLY A 136 -4.92 -13.48 -9.14
N GLU A 137 -4.56 -12.19 -9.02
CA GLU A 137 -4.61 -11.19 -10.08
C GLU A 137 -3.35 -10.31 -10.05
N MET A 138 -3.18 -9.47 -11.07
CA MET A 138 -2.04 -8.56 -11.18
C MET A 138 -2.36 -7.23 -10.48
N PHE A 139 -1.49 -6.83 -9.55
CA PHE A 139 -1.52 -5.51 -8.91
C PHE A 139 -0.27 -4.71 -9.25
N TYR A 140 -0.48 -3.46 -9.63
CA TYR A 140 0.57 -2.46 -9.75
C TYR A 140 0.79 -1.83 -8.39
N MET A 141 2.03 -1.93 -7.92
CA MET A 141 2.42 -1.53 -6.57
C MET A 141 3.05 -0.14 -6.62
N PHE A 142 2.56 0.76 -5.77
CA PHE A 142 3.07 2.11 -5.64
C PHE A 142 3.40 2.42 -4.18
N ALA A 143 4.39 3.27 -3.97
CA ALA A 143 4.60 3.98 -2.72
C ALA A 143 4.20 5.44 -2.90
N ARG A 144 3.43 6.02 -1.95
CA ARG A 144 3.23 7.47 -1.91
C ARG A 144 4.53 8.13 -1.47
N LEU A 145 4.93 9.18 -2.18
CA LEU A 145 6.07 9.98 -1.80
C LEU A 145 5.74 10.77 -0.54
N ASP A 146 6.68 10.82 0.41
CA ASP A 146 6.51 11.67 1.57
C ASP A 146 6.58 13.17 1.20
N PRO A 147 6.08 14.08 2.06
CA PRO A 147 6.08 15.51 1.76
C PRO A 147 7.47 16.10 1.46
N TYR A 148 8.54 15.53 2.02
CA TYR A 148 9.91 16.01 1.82
C TYR A 148 10.46 15.57 0.47
N GLU A 149 10.25 14.31 0.08
CA GLU A 149 10.57 13.78 -1.24
C GLU A 149 9.85 14.58 -2.34
N GLN A 150 8.57 14.92 -2.12
CA GLN A 150 7.81 15.74 -3.06
C GLN A 150 8.41 17.16 -3.19
N ALA A 151 8.72 17.80 -2.07
CA ALA A 151 9.30 19.15 -2.06
C ALA A 151 10.66 19.19 -2.78
N GLU A 152 11.52 18.18 -2.56
CA GLU A 152 12.80 18.09 -3.26
C GLU A 152 12.64 17.95 -4.77
N LEU A 153 11.67 17.16 -5.24
CA LEU A 153 11.41 17.00 -6.67
C LEU A 153 10.90 18.30 -7.31
N MET A 154 10.01 19.00 -6.63
CA MET A 154 9.49 20.30 -7.10
C MET A 154 10.58 21.36 -7.16
N GLN A 155 11.51 21.38 -6.19
CA GLN A 155 12.67 22.27 -6.21
C GLN A 155 13.62 21.94 -7.37
N LYS A 156 13.93 20.66 -7.60
CA LYS A 156 14.78 20.21 -8.71
C LYS A 156 14.18 20.58 -10.06
N GLN A 157 12.89 20.34 -10.27
CA GLN A 157 12.18 20.73 -11.50
C GLN A 157 12.23 22.25 -11.74
N SER A 158 12.01 23.05 -10.70
CA SER A 158 12.07 24.52 -10.80
C SER A 158 13.47 25.04 -11.12
N ALA A 159 14.51 24.39 -10.58
CA ALA A 159 15.90 24.73 -10.85
C ALA A 159 16.32 24.36 -12.28
N ASP A 160 15.85 23.23 -12.81
CA ASP A 160 16.16 22.80 -14.17
C ASP A 160 15.49 23.70 -15.23
N VAL A 161 14.25 24.15 -14.99
CA VAL A 161 13.58 25.15 -15.85
C VAL A 161 14.37 26.48 -15.86
N SER A 162 14.95 26.87 -14.72
CA SER A 162 15.75 28.09 -14.61
C SER A 162 17.13 27.97 -15.29
N ARG A 163 17.68 26.76 -15.40
CA ARG A 163 18.98 26.47 -16.04
C ARG A 163 18.88 26.20 -17.55
N SER A 164 17.73 25.77 -18.04
CA SER A 164 17.53 25.36 -19.44
C SER A 164 17.26 26.51 -20.42
N GLY A 165 17.18 27.77 -19.95
CA GLY A 165 17.53 28.96 -20.74
C GLY A 165 17.00 29.03 -22.17
N LEU A 166 15.75 28.62 -22.45
CA LEU A 166 15.11 29.00 -23.71
C LEU A 166 14.83 30.51 -23.68
N PRO A 167 15.18 31.26 -24.74
CA PRO A 167 14.99 32.70 -24.75
C PRO A 167 13.50 33.01 -24.66
N GLN A 168 13.09 33.54 -23.51
CA GLN A 168 11.85 34.27 -23.38
C GLN A 168 11.94 35.44 -24.36
N ASN A 169 11.14 35.36 -25.43
CA ASN A 169 10.99 36.41 -26.42
C ASN A 169 10.46 37.66 -25.69
N VAL A 170 11.38 38.55 -25.31
CA VAL A 170 11.08 39.85 -24.72
C VAL A 170 10.62 40.76 -25.85
N ASN A 171 9.33 40.71 -26.17
CA ASN A 171 8.68 41.81 -26.87
C ASN A 171 8.45 42.97 -25.89
N THR A 172 9.51 43.73 -25.66
CA THR A 172 9.43 45.10 -25.17
C THR A 172 9.00 46.02 -26.31
N ALA A 173 7.77 46.54 -26.26
CA ALA A 173 7.43 47.94 -26.54
C ALA A 173 5.91 48.18 -26.49
N HIS A 174 5.39 48.74 -25.39
CA HIS A 174 4.94 50.14 -25.41
C HIS A 174 4.51 50.61 -24.01
N ALA A 175 5.11 51.72 -23.59
CA ALA A 175 4.78 52.48 -22.41
C ALA A 175 3.45 53.23 -22.56
N LYS A 176 2.63 53.26 -21.51
CA LYS A 176 1.99 54.48 -20.94
C LYS A 176 1.10 54.11 -19.75
N GLY A 177 1.23 54.86 -18.65
CA GLY A 177 0.06 55.19 -17.84
C GLY A 177 0.12 54.86 -16.36
N GLN A 178 0.52 55.87 -15.59
CA GLN A 178 -0.13 56.33 -14.36
C GLN A 178 0.17 55.64 -13.02
N ALA A 179 0.62 56.50 -12.12
CA ALA A 179 0.89 56.30 -10.72
C ALA A 179 -0.40 56.26 -9.87
N ALA A 180 -0.20 55.82 -8.62
CA ALA A 180 -0.84 56.24 -7.37
C ALA A 180 -1.55 55.12 -6.60
N GLY A 181 -0.97 54.82 -5.43
CA GLY A 181 -1.59 54.52 -4.13
C GLY A 181 -2.82 53.61 -4.06
N GLN A 182 -2.74 52.57 -3.23
CA GLN A 182 -3.25 52.65 -1.85
C GLN A 182 -3.18 51.28 -1.16
N THR A 183 -2.56 51.27 0.02
CA THR A 183 -2.56 50.19 1.00
C THR A 183 -3.96 50.11 1.61
N VAL A 184 -4.74 49.09 1.28
CA VAL A 184 -6.04 48.84 1.93
C VAL A 184 -5.88 47.76 3.00
N THR A 185 -5.70 48.25 4.23
CA THR A 185 -5.79 47.51 5.49
C THR A 185 -7.22 47.00 5.68
N ARG A 186 -7.39 45.68 5.85
CA ARG A 186 -8.70 45.04 6.06
C ARG A 186 -9.21 45.28 7.49
N PRO A 187 -10.46 45.73 7.71
CA PRO A 187 -10.99 46.04 9.03
C PRO A 187 -11.33 44.78 9.86
N ARG A 188 -11.01 44.84 11.16
CA ARG A 188 -11.29 43.85 12.20
C ARG A 188 -12.74 44.02 12.68
N ARG A 189 -13.54 42.95 12.63
CA ARG A 189 -14.94 42.91 13.06
C ARG A 189 -15.03 43.02 14.59
N ALA A 190 -15.80 43.99 15.09
CA ALA A 190 -16.16 44.09 16.51
C ALA A 190 -17.35 43.18 16.84
N ILE A 191 -17.32 42.58 18.03
CA ILE A 191 -18.38 41.73 18.59
C ILE A 191 -19.20 42.60 19.57
N PRO A 192 -20.54 42.70 19.45
CA PRO A 192 -21.37 43.40 20.42
C PRO A 192 -21.56 42.56 21.69
N ARG A 193 -21.70 43.26 22.83
CA ARG A 193 -21.96 42.72 24.17
C ARG A 193 -23.40 42.23 24.34
#